data_AF-A0A7S1V673-F1
#
_entry.id   AF-A0A7S1V673-F1
#
_cell.length_a   1.000
_cell.length_b   1.000
_cell.length_c   1.000
_cell.angle_alpha   90.00
_cell.angle_beta   90.00
_cell.angle_gamma   90.00
#
_symmetry.space_group_name_H-M   'P 1'
#
loop_
_entity.id
_entity.type
_entity.pdbx_description
1 polymer ?
#
loop_
_entity_poly.entity_id
_entity_poly.type
_entity_poly.pdbx_seq_one_letter_code
_entity_poly.pdbx_strand_id
1 'polypeptide(L)'
;DWLVRWAGRPRLTTCVVAALGVRILVAASRTDVPRDLLIEHFGERVLRGLPANATLLVRGDLETNSVMFVQTVRGVRPDVALVSLEQMTFDWYRQTQVPHLQGRFRWPAHGDRYRPGDGYSMADLLEANAEVVAEHRCFLLGGWKEGDPTTERYETFAWTSSPARLVVQRRTGTDVPVAVDDVMAKVDARLPGCDEEQRLVHDESWDYQVHRAYFGAFASAATDLLSLAIAVGSDSAEYARLIDRASRLIDVALTRSCAEPDDATLLNAGLIFERARVLHSRQDRQSFDRVNSVWRRWAASDPASVELPEYAAIRAWLSFYESRFG
;
A
#
# COMPACT_ATOMS: atom_id res chain seq x y z
N ASP A 1 -8.82 -23.84 -53.70
CA ASP A 1 -8.22 -25.17 -53.48
C ASP A 1 -7.53 -25.45 -52.15
N TRP A 2 -7.09 -24.47 -51.36
CA TRP A 2 -6.48 -24.76 -50.04
C TRP A 2 -7.51 -25.03 -48.92
N LEU A 3 -8.68 -24.38 -48.96
CA LEU A 3 -9.76 -24.55 -47.97
C LEU A 3 -10.44 -25.93 -48.04
N VAL A 4 -10.49 -26.57 -49.21
CA VAL A 4 -11.13 -27.89 -49.39
C VAL A 4 -10.26 -29.04 -48.86
N ARG A 5 -8.94 -28.86 -48.76
CA ARG A 5 -8.02 -29.89 -48.20
C ARG A 5 -8.11 -30.02 -46.68
N TRP A 6 -8.62 -29.01 -45.98
CA TRP A 6 -8.85 -29.07 -44.54
C TRP A 6 -10.14 -29.81 -44.15
N ALA A 7 -11.12 -29.87 -45.06
CA ALA A 7 -12.40 -30.54 -44.84
C ALA A 7 -12.29 -32.09 -44.80
N GLY A 8 -11.15 -32.68 -45.21
CA GLY A 8 -10.97 -34.13 -45.33
C GLY A 8 -10.35 -34.86 -44.13
N ARG A 9 -10.06 -34.17 -43.02
CA ARG A 9 -9.38 -34.79 -41.85
C ARG A 9 -10.16 -34.56 -40.55
N PRO A 10 -11.32 -35.23 -40.36
CA PRO A 10 -12.19 -35.02 -39.21
C PRO A 10 -11.46 -35.19 -37.87
N ARG A 11 -10.47 -36.09 -37.80
CA ARG A 11 -9.67 -36.34 -36.58
C ARG A 11 -8.85 -35.13 -36.13
N LEU A 12 -8.29 -34.34 -37.05
CA LEU A 12 -7.50 -33.14 -36.70
C LEU A 12 -8.41 -32.02 -36.21
N THR A 13 -9.56 -31.82 -36.86
CA THR A 13 -10.56 -30.83 -36.43
C THR A 13 -11.12 -31.19 -35.05
N THR A 14 -11.42 -32.47 -34.78
CA THR A 14 -11.85 -32.94 -33.46
C THR A 14 -10.77 -32.71 -32.40
N CYS A 15 -9.50 -33.00 -32.69
CA CYS A 15 -8.41 -32.76 -31.73
C CYS A 15 -8.22 -31.27 -31.42
N VAL A 16 -8.33 -30.38 -32.42
CA VAL A 16 -8.21 -28.93 -32.21
C VAL A 16 -9.40 -28.39 -31.40
N VAL A 17 -10.62 -28.81 -31.73
CA VAL A 17 -11.83 -28.41 -30.97
C VAL A 17 -11.79 -28.97 -29.55
N ALA A 18 -11.32 -30.21 -29.35
CA ALA A 18 -11.14 -30.78 -28.03
C ALA A 18 -10.05 -30.06 -27.23
N ALA A 19 -8.91 -29.75 -27.83
CA ALA A 19 -7.85 -28.99 -27.17
C ALA A 19 -8.30 -27.56 -26.81
N LEU A 20 -9.06 -26.91 -27.71
CA LEU A 20 -9.65 -25.60 -27.44
C LEU A 20 -10.72 -25.70 -26.33
N GLY A 21 -11.56 -26.72 -26.37
CA GLY A 21 -12.56 -27.01 -25.35
C GLY A 21 -11.93 -27.27 -23.98
N VAL A 22 -10.86 -28.06 -23.92
CA VAL A 22 -10.08 -28.27 -22.68
C VAL A 22 -9.43 -26.98 -22.21
N ARG A 23 -8.89 -26.15 -23.10
CA ARG A 23 -8.35 -24.83 -22.70
C ARG A 23 -9.41 -23.88 -22.18
N ILE A 24 -10.60 -23.87 -22.79
CA ILE A 24 -11.76 -23.09 -22.33
C ILE A 24 -12.22 -23.63 -20.97
N LEU A 25 -12.31 -24.95 -20.80
CA LEU A 25 -12.73 -25.57 -19.55
C LEU A 25 -11.72 -25.31 -18.42
N VAL A 26 -10.43 -25.41 -18.71
CA VAL A 26 -9.35 -25.10 -17.75
C VAL A 26 -9.30 -23.60 -17.43
N ALA A 27 -9.62 -22.72 -18.39
CA ALA A 27 -9.74 -21.30 -18.13
C ALA A 27 -10.99 -20.99 -17.26
N ALA A 28 -12.12 -21.63 -17.56
CA ALA A 28 -13.37 -21.51 -16.81
C ALA A 28 -13.32 -22.18 -15.42
N SER A 29 -12.48 -23.18 -15.22
CA SER A 29 -12.28 -23.80 -13.90
C SER A 29 -11.23 -23.06 -13.05
N ARG A 30 -10.46 -22.15 -13.65
CA ARG A 30 -9.56 -21.23 -12.91
C ARG A 30 -10.28 -19.98 -12.37
N THR A 31 -11.56 -19.82 -12.69
CA THR A 31 -12.45 -18.76 -12.20
C THR A 31 -13.27 -19.13 -10.95
N ASP A 32 -13.03 -20.29 -10.34
CA ASP A 32 -13.84 -20.80 -9.21
C ASP A 32 -13.36 -20.40 -7.80
N VAL A 33 -12.31 -19.58 -7.66
CA VAL A 33 -12.15 -18.78 -6.43
C VAL A 33 -13.13 -17.62 -6.56
N PRO A 34 -13.93 -17.23 -5.54
CA PRO A 34 -14.70 -15.98 -5.59
C PRO A 34 -13.74 -14.77 -5.59
N ARG A 35 -13.12 -14.51 -6.75
CA ARG A 35 -12.30 -13.34 -7.08
C ARG A 35 -13.13 -12.06 -7.09
N ASP A 36 -14.45 -12.21 -7.26
CA ASP A 36 -15.40 -11.11 -7.49
C ASP A 36 -15.51 -10.10 -6.34
N LEU A 37 -14.98 -10.39 -5.15
CA LEU A 37 -15.06 -9.50 -3.99
C LEU A 37 -13.73 -8.92 -3.54
N LEU A 38 -12.58 -9.23 -4.16
CA LEU A 38 -11.29 -8.73 -3.68
C LEU A 38 -11.21 -7.19 -3.74
N ILE A 39 -11.61 -6.63 -4.88
CA ILE A 39 -11.67 -5.18 -5.12
C ILE A 39 -12.69 -4.53 -4.17
N GLU A 40 -13.84 -5.17 -3.96
CA GLU A 40 -14.87 -4.73 -3.01
C GLU A 40 -14.31 -4.72 -1.57
N HIS A 41 -13.67 -5.80 -1.12
CA HIS A 41 -13.05 -5.91 0.20
C HIS A 41 -11.94 -4.89 0.39
N PHE A 42 -11.15 -4.59 -0.65
CA PHE A 42 -10.15 -3.53 -0.59
C PHE A 42 -10.80 -2.17 -0.31
N GLY A 43 -11.83 -1.78 -1.08
CA GLY A 43 -12.57 -0.55 -0.86
C GLY A 43 -13.22 -0.47 0.54
N GLU A 44 -13.84 -1.57 1.00
CA GLU A 44 -14.40 -1.65 2.35
C GLU A 44 -13.35 -1.46 3.44
N ARG A 45 -12.17 -2.08 3.28
CA ARG A 45 -11.07 -1.98 4.25
C ARG A 45 -10.52 -0.57 4.32
N VAL A 46 -10.34 0.08 3.17
CA VAL A 46 -9.94 1.49 3.13
C VAL A 46 -10.90 2.34 3.97
N LEU A 47 -12.21 2.25 3.68
CA LEU A 47 -13.22 3.11 4.31
C LEU A 47 -13.48 2.78 5.78
N ARG A 48 -13.61 1.50 6.14
CA ARG A 48 -13.86 1.10 7.54
C ARG A 48 -12.67 1.42 8.45
N GLY A 49 -11.47 1.52 7.88
CA GLY A 49 -10.26 1.89 8.59
C GLY A 49 -10.18 3.36 9.03
N LEU A 50 -10.93 4.26 8.39
CA LEU A 50 -10.85 5.70 8.64
C LEU A 50 -11.63 6.14 9.89
N PRO A 51 -11.22 7.23 10.57
CA PRO A 51 -12.02 7.83 11.65
C PRO A 51 -13.35 8.40 11.12
N ALA A 52 -14.27 8.71 12.03
CA ALA A 52 -15.56 9.30 11.68
C ALA A 52 -15.41 10.66 10.99
N ASN A 53 -16.23 10.95 9.99
CA ASN A 53 -16.21 12.22 9.25
C ASN A 53 -14.84 12.55 8.62
N ALA A 54 -14.07 11.53 8.25
CA ALA A 54 -12.79 11.71 7.55
C ALA A 54 -12.99 12.26 6.14
N THR A 55 -11.96 12.92 5.62
CA THR A 55 -11.79 13.23 4.19
C THR A 55 -10.76 12.29 3.61
N LEU A 56 -11.12 11.56 2.56
CA LEU A 56 -10.24 10.66 1.82
C LEU A 56 -10.00 11.22 0.42
N LEU A 57 -8.75 11.64 0.19
CA LEU A 57 -8.19 11.99 -1.10
C LEU A 57 -7.69 10.71 -1.77
N VAL A 58 -8.16 10.40 -2.98
CA VAL A 58 -7.84 9.14 -3.66
C VAL A 58 -7.23 9.41 -5.03
N ARG A 59 -6.04 8.84 -5.26
CA ARG A 59 -5.35 8.81 -6.54
C ARG A 59 -5.32 7.39 -7.08
N GLY A 60 -5.42 7.26 -8.39
CA GLY A 60 -5.37 5.98 -9.08
C GLY A 60 -6.76 5.44 -9.42
N ASP A 61 -6.83 4.73 -10.55
CA ASP A 61 -8.08 4.22 -11.10
C ASP A 61 -8.68 3.11 -10.22
N LEU A 62 -7.85 2.14 -9.81
CA LEU A 62 -8.26 1.06 -8.93
C LEU A 62 -8.78 1.60 -7.61
N GLU A 63 -7.98 2.44 -6.95
CA GLU A 63 -8.28 2.97 -5.63
C GLU A 63 -9.56 3.79 -5.65
N THR A 64 -9.70 4.67 -6.65
CA THR A 64 -10.89 5.50 -6.80
C THR A 64 -12.13 4.64 -7.04
N ASN A 65 -12.10 3.75 -8.02
CA ASN A 65 -13.28 2.95 -8.39
C ASN A 65 -13.69 1.97 -7.29
N SER A 66 -12.72 1.33 -6.62
CA SER A 66 -12.99 0.40 -5.52
C SER A 66 -13.72 1.09 -4.38
N VAL A 67 -13.22 2.26 -3.95
CA VAL A 67 -13.76 3.00 -2.82
C VAL A 67 -15.10 3.66 -3.18
N MET A 68 -15.20 4.27 -4.38
CA MET A 68 -16.45 4.87 -4.85
C MET A 68 -17.57 3.83 -4.97
N PHE A 69 -17.29 2.65 -5.53
CA PHE A 69 -18.27 1.57 -5.66
C PHE A 69 -18.81 1.17 -4.29
N VAL A 70 -17.92 0.87 -3.35
CA VAL A 70 -18.30 0.45 -2.00
C VAL A 70 -19.07 1.54 -1.25
N GLN A 71 -18.66 2.80 -1.36
CA GLN A 71 -19.38 3.89 -0.70
C GLN A 71 -20.75 4.13 -1.32
N THR A 72 -20.81 4.26 -2.65
CA THR A 72 -22.02 4.71 -3.37
C THR A 72 -23.04 3.58 -3.52
N VAL A 73 -22.58 2.37 -3.84
CA VAL A 73 -23.46 1.22 -4.14
C VAL A 73 -23.77 0.43 -2.87
N ARG A 74 -22.79 0.21 -1.98
CA ARG A 74 -22.99 -0.56 -0.75
C ARG A 74 -23.34 0.30 0.47
N GLY A 75 -23.27 1.63 0.37
CA GLY A 75 -23.59 2.53 1.46
C GLY A 75 -22.59 2.45 2.63
N VAL A 76 -21.36 1.99 2.38
CA VAL A 76 -20.35 1.86 3.43
C VAL A 76 -19.73 3.23 3.70
N ARG A 77 -19.78 3.66 4.97
CA ARG A 77 -19.16 4.91 5.45
C ARG A 77 -19.54 6.15 4.62
N PRO A 78 -20.85 6.49 4.49
CA PRO A 78 -21.29 7.71 3.82
C PRO A 78 -20.87 8.99 4.56
N ASP A 79 -20.41 8.85 5.81
CA ASP A 79 -19.84 9.93 6.61
C ASP A 79 -18.45 10.38 6.12
N VAL A 80 -17.73 9.55 5.36
CA VAL A 80 -16.43 9.90 4.79
C VAL A 80 -16.61 10.75 3.53
N ALA A 81 -15.97 11.92 3.48
CA ALA A 81 -15.90 12.74 2.27
C ALA A 81 -14.87 12.14 1.30
N LEU A 82 -15.33 11.60 0.18
CA LEU A 82 -14.49 10.96 -0.83
C LEU A 82 -14.20 11.92 -1.98
N VAL A 83 -12.92 12.10 -2.30
CA VAL A 83 -12.45 13.09 -3.28
C VAL A 83 -11.41 12.45 -4.20
N SER A 84 -11.73 12.30 -5.48
CA SER A 84 -10.86 11.70 -6.49
C SER A 84 -9.93 12.73 -7.12
N LEU A 85 -8.63 12.52 -6.99
CA LEU A 85 -7.61 13.43 -7.53
C LEU A 85 -7.58 13.43 -9.06
N GLU A 86 -7.89 12.30 -9.70
CA GLU A 86 -7.94 12.24 -11.16
C GLU A 86 -9.17 12.96 -11.71
N GLN A 87 -10.31 12.80 -11.05
CA GLN A 87 -11.56 13.42 -11.53
C GLN A 87 -11.61 14.92 -11.23
N MET A 88 -10.97 15.40 -10.15
CA MET A 88 -10.85 16.83 -9.82
C MET A 88 -10.16 17.69 -10.88
N THR A 89 -9.50 17.07 -11.85
CA THR A 89 -8.91 17.76 -13.00
C THR A 89 -9.96 18.26 -14.01
N PHE A 90 -11.20 17.76 -13.92
CA PHE A 90 -12.29 18.12 -14.81
C PHE A 90 -13.29 19.09 -14.18
N ASP A 91 -13.74 20.08 -14.96
CA ASP A 91 -14.62 21.16 -14.50
C ASP A 91 -15.98 20.66 -13.97
N TRP A 92 -16.49 19.57 -14.55
CA TRP A 92 -17.75 18.95 -14.13
C TRP A 92 -17.65 18.30 -12.74
N TYR A 93 -16.46 17.89 -12.30
CA TYR A 93 -16.31 17.14 -11.06
C TYR A 93 -16.69 17.98 -9.85
N ARG A 94 -16.14 19.20 -9.76
CA ARG A 94 -16.51 20.14 -8.70
C ARG A 94 -18.02 20.38 -8.65
N GLN A 95 -18.64 20.62 -9.81
CA GLN A 95 -20.08 20.91 -9.91
C GLN A 95 -20.93 19.73 -9.43
N THR A 96 -20.52 18.50 -9.76
CA THR A 96 -21.23 17.28 -9.38
C THR A 96 -20.99 16.87 -7.94
N GLN A 97 -19.80 17.09 -7.37
CA GLN A 97 -19.47 16.64 -6.02
C GLN A 97 -19.85 17.61 -4.90
N VAL A 98 -19.92 18.92 -5.18
CA VAL A 98 -20.30 19.93 -4.15
C VAL A 98 -21.57 19.53 -3.37
N PRO A 99 -22.67 19.09 -4.00
CA PRO A 99 -23.87 18.64 -3.28
C PRO A 99 -23.63 17.43 -2.37
N HIS A 100 -22.77 16.49 -2.78
CA HIS A 100 -22.51 15.25 -2.04
C HIS A 100 -21.54 15.44 -0.86
N LEU A 101 -20.62 16.40 -0.98
CA LEU A 101 -19.68 16.72 0.08
C LEU A 101 -20.32 17.56 1.20
N GLN A 102 -21.51 18.14 0.98
CA GLN A 102 -22.36 18.77 2.00
C GLN A 102 -21.62 19.77 2.92
N GLY A 103 -20.67 20.53 2.38
CA GLY A 103 -19.87 21.50 3.14
C GLY A 103 -18.77 20.91 4.03
N ARG A 104 -18.58 19.58 4.03
CA ARG A 104 -17.47 18.89 4.72
C ARG A 104 -16.10 19.10 4.06
N PHE A 105 -16.11 19.53 2.80
CA PHE A 105 -14.94 19.74 1.98
C PHE A 105 -15.03 21.07 1.25
N ARG A 106 -13.96 21.85 1.30
CA ARG A 106 -13.85 23.18 0.71
C ARG A 106 -12.93 23.13 -0.50
N TRP A 107 -13.37 23.73 -1.60
CA TRP A 107 -12.55 23.93 -2.78
C TRP A 107 -11.70 25.20 -2.62
N PRO A 108 -10.49 25.27 -3.20
CA PRO A 108 -9.69 26.48 -3.20
C PRO A 108 -10.45 27.65 -3.82
N ALA A 109 -10.14 28.86 -3.33
CA ALA A 109 -10.74 30.09 -3.84
C ALA A 109 -10.19 30.45 -5.23
N HIS A 110 -8.97 30.01 -5.55
CA HIS A 110 -8.31 30.19 -6.85
C HIS A 110 -8.19 28.87 -7.62
N GLY A 111 -8.07 28.97 -8.94
CA GLY A 111 -8.01 27.83 -9.84
C GLY A 111 -9.37 27.16 -10.03
N ASP A 112 -9.63 26.69 -11.24
CA ASP A 112 -10.86 25.97 -11.57
C ASP A 112 -10.73 24.45 -11.31
N ARG A 113 -9.50 23.92 -11.42
CA ARG A 113 -9.20 22.48 -11.35
C ARG A 113 -7.89 22.16 -10.62
N TYR A 114 -7.81 20.93 -10.13
CA TYR A 114 -6.57 20.41 -9.56
C TYR A 114 -5.57 20.14 -10.69
N ARG A 115 -4.56 21.01 -10.84
CA ARG A 115 -3.52 20.87 -11.86
C ARG A 115 -2.28 21.64 -11.43
N PRO A 116 -1.32 21.00 -10.73
CA PRO A 116 -0.09 21.66 -10.31
C PRO A 116 0.58 22.37 -11.51
N GLY A 117 0.80 23.68 -11.37
CA GLY A 117 1.39 24.55 -12.41
C GLY A 117 0.41 25.31 -13.32
N ASP A 118 -0.82 24.82 -13.52
CA ASP A 118 -1.83 25.40 -14.44
C ASP A 118 -3.24 25.42 -13.80
N GLY A 119 -3.27 25.46 -12.46
CA GLY A 119 -4.45 25.34 -11.62
C GLY A 119 -4.05 25.46 -10.16
N TYR A 120 -4.87 24.94 -9.23
CA TYR A 120 -4.45 24.87 -7.82
C TYR A 120 -3.60 23.62 -7.56
N SER A 121 -2.68 23.73 -6.60
CA SER A 121 -1.88 22.63 -6.08
C SER A 121 -2.64 21.85 -5.01
N MET A 122 -2.18 20.65 -4.65
CA MET A 122 -2.77 19.91 -3.54
C MET A 122 -2.57 20.64 -2.20
N ALA A 123 -1.48 21.39 -2.04
CA ALA A 123 -1.25 22.20 -0.86
C ALA A 123 -2.29 23.32 -0.69
N ASP A 124 -2.74 23.93 -1.80
CA ASP A 124 -3.81 24.94 -1.77
C ASP A 124 -5.16 24.31 -1.35
N LEU A 125 -5.41 23.08 -1.80
CA LEU A 125 -6.58 22.30 -1.40
C LEU A 125 -6.56 21.96 0.09
N LEU A 126 -5.41 21.51 0.59
CA LEU A 126 -5.23 21.19 2.01
C LEU A 126 -5.33 22.44 2.88
N GLU A 127 -4.85 23.59 2.40
CA GLU A 127 -4.97 24.89 3.08
C GLU A 127 -6.43 25.35 3.17
N ALA A 128 -7.23 25.17 2.11
CA ALA A 128 -8.67 25.42 2.16
C ALA A 128 -9.41 24.51 3.17
N ASN A 129 -8.81 23.36 3.52
CA ASN A 129 -9.33 22.37 4.47
C ASN A 129 -8.45 22.23 5.72
N ALA A 130 -7.73 23.30 6.12
CA ALA A 130 -6.74 23.24 7.18
C ALA A 130 -7.28 22.70 8.52
N GLU A 131 -8.55 22.96 8.84
CA GLU A 131 -9.24 22.42 10.02
C GLU A 131 -9.29 20.88 10.02
N VAL A 132 -9.62 20.28 8.87
CA VAL A 132 -9.66 18.82 8.70
C VAL A 132 -8.27 18.21 8.84
N VAL A 133 -7.24 18.89 8.33
CA VAL A 133 -5.84 18.46 8.47
C VAL A 133 -5.37 18.58 9.92
N ALA A 134 -5.64 19.71 10.58
CA ALA A 134 -5.26 19.97 11.97
C ALA A 134 -5.92 19.01 12.96
N GLU A 135 -7.12 18.51 12.65
CA GLU A 135 -7.83 17.51 13.44
C GLU A 135 -7.49 16.06 13.07
N HIS A 136 -6.48 15.83 12.23
CA HIS A 136 -6.07 14.50 11.76
C HIS A 136 -7.19 13.69 11.08
N ARG A 137 -8.02 14.38 10.31
CA ARG A 137 -9.15 13.78 9.57
C ARG A 137 -8.93 13.73 8.06
N CYS A 138 -7.79 14.17 7.54
CA CYS A 138 -7.47 14.14 6.11
C CYS A 138 -6.53 12.98 5.77
N PHE A 139 -6.91 12.17 4.78
CA PHE A 139 -6.18 10.96 4.38
C PHE A 139 -5.93 10.93 2.88
N LEU A 140 -4.84 10.30 2.48
CA LEU A 140 -4.40 10.13 1.10
C LEU A 140 -4.23 8.65 0.76
N LEU A 141 -4.85 8.19 -0.31
CA LEU A 141 -4.67 6.87 -0.89
C LEU A 141 -4.10 7.01 -2.32
N GLY A 142 -3.10 6.21 -2.68
CA GLY A 142 -2.44 6.25 -4.00
C GLY A 142 -1.34 7.31 -4.16
N GLY A 143 -1.07 8.08 -3.10
CA GLY A 143 0.06 9.03 -3.05
C GLY A 143 -0.18 10.35 -3.79
N TRP A 144 0.79 11.27 -3.69
CA TRP A 144 0.74 12.58 -4.34
C TRP A 144 0.92 12.45 -5.86
N LYS A 145 0.37 13.38 -6.63
CA LYS A 145 0.68 13.48 -8.06
C LYS A 145 2.14 13.88 -8.25
N GLU A 146 2.78 13.32 -9.26
CA GLU A 146 4.17 13.65 -9.58
C GLU A 146 4.32 15.15 -9.91
N GLY A 147 5.38 15.76 -9.39
CA GLY A 147 5.66 17.19 -9.58
C GLY A 147 4.78 18.15 -8.75
N ASP A 148 3.90 17.64 -7.87
CA ASP A 148 3.12 18.49 -6.98
C ASP A 148 4.00 19.04 -5.83
N PRO A 149 4.04 20.36 -5.58
CA PRO A 149 4.89 20.97 -4.53
C PRO A 149 4.39 20.70 -3.10
N THR A 150 3.33 19.92 -2.93
CA THR A 150 2.73 19.65 -1.61
C THR A 150 3.68 19.07 -0.59
N THR A 151 4.68 18.30 -1.03
CA THR A 151 5.68 17.68 -0.15
C THR A 151 6.57 18.71 0.58
N GLU A 152 6.60 19.96 0.14
CA GLU A 152 7.31 21.04 0.83
C GLU A 152 6.59 21.47 2.13
N ARG A 153 5.25 21.38 2.16
CA ARG A 153 4.41 21.88 3.26
C ARG A 153 3.69 20.78 4.03
N TYR A 154 3.46 19.63 3.41
CA TYR A 154 2.73 18.51 3.99
C TYR A 154 3.50 17.21 3.81
N GLU A 155 3.28 16.31 4.74
CA GLU A 155 3.80 14.95 4.71
C GLU A 155 2.68 13.97 5.01
N THR A 156 2.96 12.69 4.83
CA THR A 156 1.99 11.64 5.13
C THR A 156 2.58 10.61 6.07
N PHE A 157 1.77 10.13 6.98
CA PHE A 157 2.11 9.05 7.91
C PHE A 157 1.14 7.89 7.74
N ALA A 158 1.62 6.67 7.90
CA ALA A 158 0.75 5.52 7.85
C ALA A 158 -0.37 5.57 8.90
N TRP A 159 -1.55 5.13 8.49
CA TRP A 159 -2.70 4.95 9.36
C TRP A 159 -2.96 3.46 9.54
N THR A 160 -2.69 2.90 10.71
CA THR A 160 -2.54 1.44 10.79
C THR A 160 -3.81 0.62 10.55
N SER A 161 -4.99 1.24 10.59
CA SER A 161 -6.26 0.57 10.27
C SER A 161 -6.72 0.73 8.82
N SER A 162 -5.99 1.45 7.97
CA SER A 162 -6.33 1.65 6.55
C SER A 162 -5.07 1.68 5.67
N PRO A 163 -5.13 1.23 4.41
CA PRO A 163 -4.06 1.50 3.44
C PRO A 163 -3.87 2.99 3.12
N ALA A 164 -4.85 3.84 3.45
CA ALA A 164 -4.73 5.29 3.32
C ALA A 164 -3.75 5.86 4.36
N ARG A 165 -3.07 6.95 4.00
CA ARG A 165 -2.08 7.62 4.85
C ARG A 165 -2.64 8.91 5.40
N LEU A 166 -2.44 9.18 6.68
CA LEU A 166 -2.81 10.43 7.32
C LEU A 166 -1.99 11.57 6.71
N VAL A 167 -2.64 12.64 6.28
CA VAL A 167 -2.00 13.86 5.81
C VAL A 167 -1.78 14.78 7.00
N VAL A 168 -0.55 15.27 7.17
CA VAL A 168 -0.21 16.23 8.21
C VAL A 168 0.60 17.38 7.64
N GLN A 169 0.46 18.55 8.24
CA GLN A 169 1.30 19.69 7.91
C GLN A 169 2.70 19.44 8.47
N ARG A 170 3.74 19.61 7.65
CA ARG A 170 5.14 19.51 8.10
C ARG A 170 5.36 20.58 9.17
N ARG A 171 5.74 20.16 10.37
CA ARG A 171 6.21 21.06 11.42
C ARG A 171 7.73 21.13 11.40
N THR A 172 8.29 22.32 11.66
CA THR A 172 9.71 22.47 11.96
C THR A 172 9.99 21.93 13.37
N GLY A 173 10.26 20.63 13.50
CA GLY A 173 10.60 19.98 14.78
C GLY A 173 10.16 18.51 14.86
N THR A 174 10.60 17.79 15.90
CA THR A 174 10.32 16.36 16.17
C THR A 174 8.91 16.09 16.72
N ASP A 175 7.96 16.97 16.42
CA ASP A 175 6.56 16.86 16.85
C ASP A 175 5.86 15.83 15.95
N VAL A 176 6.26 14.56 16.11
CA VAL A 176 5.56 13.40 15.57
C VAL A 176 4.14 13.48 16.12
N PRO A 177 3.08 13.35 15.30
CA PRO A 177 1.73 13.21 15.82
C PRO A 177 1.65 11.93 16.68
N VAL A 178 1.91 12.09 17.97
CA VAL A 178 1.69 11.08 19.01
C VAL A 178 0.19 10.94 19.16
N ALA A 179 -0.36 10.09 18.32
CA ALA A 179 -1.51 9.26 18.62
C ALA A 179 -1.32 7.88 18.00
N VAL A 180 -0.08 7.38 17.96
CA VAL A 180 0.21 5.99 17.59
C VAL A 180 -0.64 5.06 18.46
N ASP A 181 -0.87 5.37 19.73
CA ASP A 181 -1.66 4.51 20.64
C ASP A 181 -3.17 4.47 20.31
N ASP A 182 -3.84 5.57 19.94
CA ASP A 182 -5.28 5.61 19.60
C ASP A 182 -5.59 5.03 18.20
N VAL A 183 -4.65 5.17 17.27
CA VAL A 183 -4.74 4.68 15.89
C VAL A 183 -4.49 3.17 15.81
N MET A 184 -3.76 2.62 16.78
CA MET A 184 -3.29 1.22 16.79
C MET A 184 -4.24 0.21 17.44
N ALA A 185 -5.20 0.64 18.27
CA ALA A 185 -6.04 -0.27 19.06
C ALA A 185 -7.11 -1.05 18.25
N LYS A 186 -7.36 -0.69 16.98
CA LYS A 186 -8.43 -1.28 16.16
C LYS A 186 -7.94 -2.16 15.01
N VAL A 187 -6.68 -2.55 15.04
CA VAL A 187 -6.06 -3.39 14.02
C VAL A 187 -5.88 -4.81 14.56
N ASP A 188 -6.99 -5.54 14.70
CA ASP A 188 -7.01 -6.99 14.46
C ASP A 188 -8.44 -7.56 14.60
N ALA A 189 -8.89 -8.30 13.59
CA ALA A 189 -9.87 -9.40 13.67
C ALA A 189 -10.35 -9.93 12.30
N ARG A 190 -10.11 -9.23 11.17
CA ARG A 190 -10.84 -9.56 9.91
C ARG A 190 -10.05 -9.50 8.61
N LEU A 191 -8.74 -9.67 8.64
CA LEU A 191 -7.96 -9.73 7.40
C LEU A 191 -7.62 -11.19 7.05
N PRO A 192 -8.42 -11.89 6.21
CA PRO A 192 -7.94 -13.11 5.58
C PRO A 192 -6.60 -12.84 4.91
N GLY A 193 -5.63 -13.71 5.18
CA GLY A 193 -4.40 -13.76 4.43
C GLY A 193 -4.69 -14.10 2.96
N CYS A 194 -3.74 -13.78 2.10
CA CYS A 194 -3.71 -14.37 0.76
C CYS A 194 -3.51 -15.88 0.94
N ASP A 195 -4.45 -16.70 0.48
CA ASP A 195 -4.24 -18.15 0.43
C ASP A 195 -3.19 -18.46 -0.63
N GLU A 196 -2.44 -19.55 -0.45
CA GLU A 196 -1.30 -19.93 -1.28
C GLU A 196 -1.66 -20.10 -2.78
N GLU A 197 -2.94 -20.37 -3.09
CA GLU A 197 -3.48 -20.43 -4.45
C GLU A 197 -3.63 -19.06 -5.15
N GLN A 198 -3.76 -17.97 -4.39
CA GLN A 198 -3.84 -16.60 -4.93
C GLN A 198 -2.47 -16.02 -5.33
N ARG A 199 -1.37 -16.75 -5.07
CA ARG A 199 -0.02 -16.41 -5.56
C ARG A 199 0.15 -16.65 -7.07
N LEU A 200 -0.79 -17.34 -7.72
CA LEU A 200 -0.83 -17.57 -9.16
C LEU A 200 -1.66 -16.50 -9.86
N VAL A 201 -1.18 -15.26 -9.83
CA VAL A 201 -1.86 -14.13 -10.44
C VAL A 201 -0.86 -13.34 -11.29
N HIS A 202 -1.23 -13.13 -12.55
CA HIS A 202 -0.45 -12.37 -13.53
C HIS A 202 -0.16 -10.95 -13.01
N ASP A 203 1.08 -10.49 -13.24
CA ASP A 203 1.65 -9.19 -12.86
C ASP A 203 0.83 -7.96 -13.32
N GLU A 204 -0.06 -8.15 -14.30
CA GLU A 204 -0.91 -7.08 -14.85
C GLU A 204 -2.39 -7.12 -14.40
N SER A 205 -2.80 -8.10 -13.59
CA SER A 205 -4.21 -8.19 -13.17
C SER A 205 -4.57 -7.15 -12.10
N TRP A 206 -5.84 -6.76 -12.03
CA TRP A 206 -6.34 -5.91 -10.93
C TRP A 206 -6.16 -6.54 -9.56
N ASP A 207 -6.26 -7.86 -9.44
CA ASP A 207 -6.00 -8.59 -8.20
C ASP A 207 -4.56 -8.36 -7.71
N TYR A 208 -3.59 -8.43 -8.62
CA TYR A 208 -2.19 -8.11 -8.33
C TYR A 208 -2.03 -6.64 -7.89
N GLN A 209 -2.69 -5.71 -8.57
CA GLN A 209 -2.65 -4.29 -8.22
C GLN A 209 -3.24 -4.02 -6.83
N VAL A 210 -4.36 -4.67 -6.48
CA VAL A 210 -4.95 -4.60 -5.13
C VAL A 210 -3.96 -5.13 -4.10
N HIS A 211 -3.34 -6.30 -4.34
CA HIS A 211 -2.36 -6.86 -3.42
C HIS A 211 -1.17 -5.94 -3.23
N ARG A 212 -0.61 -5.42 -4.33
CA ARG A 212 0.52 -4.50 -4.30
C ARG A 212 0.20 -3.24 -3.51
N ALA A 213 -0.93 -2.59 -3.79
CA ALA A 213 -1.37 -1.39 -3.07
C ALA A 213 -1.62 -1.69 -1.58
N TYR A 214 -2.30 -2.80 -1.29
CA TYR A 214 -2.68 -3.18 0.06
C TYR A 214 -1.45 -3.52 0.92
N PHE A 215 -0.60 -4.45 0.48
CA PHE A 215 0.58 -4.86 1.24
C PHE A 215 1.72 -3.84 1.18
N GLY A 216 1.82 -3.07 0.10
CA GLY A 216 2.72 -1.92 0.02
C GLY A 216 2.44 -0.88 1.10
N ALA A 217 1.18 -0.67 1.48
CA ALA A 217 0.83 0.21 2.60
C ALA A 217 1.40 -0.29 3.94
N PHE A 218 1.46 -1.61 4.17
CA PHE A 218 2.10 -2.17 5.38
C PHE A 218 3.61 -1.98 5.39
N ALA A 219 4.28 -2.19 4.25
CA ALA A 219 5.72 -1.95 4.11
C ALA A 219 6.07 -0.46 4.34
N SER A 220 5.27 0.43 3.74
CA SER A 220 5.39 1.87 3.93
C SER A 220 5.15 2.27 5.41
N ALA A 221 4.13 1.70 6.05
CA ALA A 221 3.87 1.92 7.47
C ALA A 221 5.00 1.44 8.38
N ALA A 222 5.58 0.28 8.08
CA ALA A 222 6.73 -0.22 8.83
C ALA A 222 7.94 0.72 8.69
N THR A 223 8.13 1.33 7.52
CA THR A 223 9.18 2.32 7.26
C THR A 223 8.95 3.62 8.05
N ASP A 224 7.71 4.09 8.11
CA ASP A 224 7.37 5.27 8.93
C ASP A 224 7.68 5.00 10.40
N LEU A 225 7.23 3.86 10.93
CA LEU A 225 7.48 3.47 12.33
C LEU A 225 8.98 3.30 12.61
N LEU A 226 9.76 2.80 11.65
CA LEU A 226 11.21 2.72 11.77
C LEU A 226 11.85 4.12 11.88
N SER A 227 11.40 5.06 11.04
CA SER A 227 11.88 6.44 11.05
C SER A 227 11.54 7.13 12.38
N LEU A 228 10.32 6.91 12.90
CA LEU A 228 9.90 7.38 14.20
C LEU A 228 10.73 6.76 15.33
N ALA A 229 11.00 5.46 15.27
CA ALA A 229 11.84 4.77 16.25
C ALA A 229 13.24 5.41 16.30
N ILE A 230 13.85 5.64 15.14
CA ILE A 230 15.15 6.31 15.05
C ILE A 230 15.09 7.71 15.69
N ALA A 231 14.03 8.47 15.43
CA ALA A 231 13.86 9.82 15.97
C ALA A 231 13.70 9.85 17.50
N VAL A 232 12.99 8.90 18.11
CA VAL A 232 12.80 8.84 19.57
C VAL A 232 14.01 8.29 20.33
N GLY A 233 14.93 7.61 19.64
CA GLY A 233 16.17 7.08 20.21
C GLY A 233 16.01 5.73 20.93
N SER A 234 17.06 4.90 20.89
CA SER A 234 17.03 3.50 21.34
C SER A 234 16.76 3.29 22.83
N ASP A 235 16.99 4.30 23.66
CA ASP A 235 16.89 4.20 25.12
C ASP A 235 15.44 4.38 25.62
N SER A 236 14.51 4.76 24.74
CA SER A 236 13.11 4.98 25.08
C SER A 236 12.29 3.69 25.04
N ALA A 237 11.34 3.52 25.96
CA ALA A 237 10.33 2.45 25.87
C ALA A 237 9.48 2.57 24.58
N GLU A 238 9.37 3.78 24.04
CA GLU A 238 8.71 4.05 22.77
C GLU A 238 9.42 3.40 21.59
N TYR A 239 10.76 3.41 21.58
CA TYR A 239 11.56 2.76 20.55
C TYR A 239 11.23 1.27 20.44
N ALA A 240 11.18 0.58 21.58
CA ALA A 240 10.86 -0.85 21.60
C ALA A 240 9.46 -1.12 21.05
N ARG A 241 8.46 -0.30 21.41
CA ARG A 241 7.08 -0.42 20.90
C ARG A 241 7.01 -0.20 19.38
N LEU A 242 7.67 0.83 18.88
CA LEU A 242 7.68 1.17 17.45
C LEU A 242 8.36 0.09 16.61
N ILE A 243 9.53 -0.41 17.03
CA ILE A 243 10.26 -1.48 16.33
C ILE A 243 9.47 -2.79 16.34
N ASP A 244 8.91 -3.18 17.47
CA ASP A 244 8.11 -4.39 17.59
C ASP A 244 6.90 -4.35 16.65
N ARG A 245 6.24 -3.19 16.54
CA ARG A 245 5.13 -3.01 15.59
C ARG A 245 5.57 -2.96 14.13
N ALA A 246 6.64 -2.24 13.82
CA ALA A 246 7.24 -2.22 12.48
C ALA A 246 7.58 -3.65 12.02
N SER A 247 8.12 -4.48 12.93
CA SER A 247 8.48 -5.87 12.66
C SER A 247 7.27 -6.72 12.27
N ARG A 248 6.11 -6.53 12.91
CA ARG A 248 4.87 -7.23 12.52
C ARG A 248 4.36 -6.79 11.17
N LEU A 249 4.33 -5.48 10.91
CA LEU A 249 3.80 -4.94 9.65
C LEU A 249 4.66 -5.37 8.46
N ILE A 250 5.98 -5.32 8.60
CA ILE A 250 6.88 -5.72 7.52
C ILE A 250 6.86 -7.24 7.30
N ASP A 251 6.70 -8.05 8.36
CA ASP A 251 6.51 -9.50 8.23
C ASP A 251 5.23 -9.83 7.45
N VAL A 252 4.13 -9.13 7.75
CA VAL A 252 2.88 -9.25 6.97
C VAL A 252 3.10 -8.88 5.51
N ALA A 253 3.76 -7.75 5.23
CA ALA A 253 4.03 -7.32 3.87
C ALA A 253 4.88 -8.34 3.09
N LEU A 254 5.94 -8.88 3.72
CA LEU A 254 6.86 -9.81 3.05
C LEU A 254 6.32 -11.22 2.87
N THR A 255 5.46 -11.70 3.79
CA THR A 255 4.98 -13.09 3.76
C THR A 255 3.64 -13.26 3.03
N ARG A 256 2.83 -12.20 2.97
CA ARG A 256 1.48 -12.24 2.40
C ARG A 256 1.32 -11.49 1.08
N SER A 257 2.26 -10.62 0.70
CA SER A 257 2.25 -9.98 -0.61
C SER A 257 2.54 -10.98 -1.73
N CYS A 258 1.82 -10.85 -2.85
CA CYS A 258 2.16 -11.52 -4.11
C CYS A 258 3.13 -10.69 -4.96
N ALA A 259 3.30 -9.40 -4.66
CA ALA A 259 4.26 -8.54 -5.31
C ALA A 259 5.63 -8.67 -4.63
N GLU A 260 6.68 -8.80 -5.43
CA GLU A 260 8.05 -8.72 -4.93
C GLU A 260 8.30 -7.32 -4.34
N PRO A 261 8.87 -7.24 -3.13
CA PRO A 261 9.26 -5.98 -2.52
C PRO A 261 10.42 -5.35 -3.29
N ASP A 262 10.45 -4.02 -3.32
CA ASP A 262 11.59 -3.27 -3.85
C ASP A 262 12.79 -3.28 -2.88
N ASP A 263 13.93 -2.79 -3.36
CA ASP A 263 15.19 -2.78 -2.61
C ASP A 263 15.10 -1.97 -1.32
N ALA A 264 14.37 -0.84 -1.35
CA ALA A 264 14.19 0.01 -0.18
C ALA A 264 13.38 -0.72 0.92
N THR A 265 12.34 -1.44 0.51
CA THR A 265 11.51 -2.27 1.40
C THR A 265 12.34 -3.39 2.02
N LEU A 266 13.15 -4.09 1.23
CA LEU A 266 14.05 -5.13 1.74
C LEU A 266 15.11 -4.54 2.69
N LEU A 267 15.66 -3.37 2.37
CA LEU A 267 16.61 -2.67 3.24
C LEU A 267 15.98 -2.37 4.61
N ASN A 268 14.82 -1.72 4.61
CA ASN A 268 14.11 -1.36 5.83
C ASN A 268 13.68 -2.60 6.62
N ALA A 269 13.25 -3.67 5.95
CA ALA A 269 12.88 -4.91 6.60
C ALA A 269 14.03 -5.55 7.37
N GLY A 270 15.22 -5.61 6.77
CA GLY A 270 16.38 -6.18 7.45
C GLY A 270 16.80 -5.32 8.65
N LEU A 271 16.75 -3.98 8.55
CA LEU A 271 17.01 -3.07 9.67
C LEU A 271 15.99 -3.27 10.81
N ILE A 272 14.71 -3.41 10.47
CA ILE A 272 13.63 -3.64 11.45
C ILE A 272 13.83 -4.99 12.17
N PHE A 273 14.07 -6.07 11.43
CA PHE A 273 14.24 -7.40 12.02
C PHE A 273 15.50 -7.50 12.86
N GLU A 274 16.60 -6.86 12.44
CA GLU A 274 17.84 -6.78 13.22
C GLU A 274 17.58 -6.09 14.57
N ARG A 275 16.96 -4.91 14.55
CA ARG A 275 16.64 -4.15 15.77
C ARG A 275 15.68 -4.90 16.69
N ALA A 276 14.65 -5.53 16.13
CA ALA A 276 13.71 -6.35 16.90
C ALA A 276 14.39 -7.55 17.56
N ARG A 277 15.33 -8.20 16.87
CA ARG A 277 16.12 -9.31 17.42
C ARG A 277 16.97 -8.85 18.62
N VAL A 278 17.65 -7.71 18.50
CA VAL A 278 18.47 -7.13 19.58
C VAL A 278 17.60 -6.79 20.79
N LEU A 279 16.47 -6.10 20.58
CA LEU A 279 15.55 -5.69 21.66
C LEU A 279 15.05 -6.87 22.49
N HIS A 280 14.67 -7.95 21.82
CA HIS A 280 14.14 -9.14 22.50
C HIS A 280 15.24 -10.08 23.00
N SER A 281 16.52 -9.67 22.93
CA SER A 281 17.69 -10.50 23.24
C SER A 281 17.62 -11.88 22.55
N ARG A 282 17.00 -11.93 21.37
CA ARG A 282 16.73 -13.18 20.67
C ARG A 282 18.01 -13.65 19.99
N GLN A 283 18.55 -14.75 20.51
CA GLN A 283 19.67 -15.46 19.90
C GLN A 283 19.24 -16.76 19.24
N ASP A 284 17.94 -16.98 19.06
CA ASP A 284 17.40 -18.15 18.42
C ASP A 284 17.64 -18.13 16.90
N ARG A 285 17.78 -19.33 16.33
CA ARG A 285 18.04 -19.52 14.90
C ARG A 285 16.96 -18.90 14.01
N GLN A 286 15.69 -18.99 14.39
CA GLN A 286 14.58 -18.48 13.57
C GLN A 286 14.67 -16.96 13.36
N SER A 287 15.04 -16.22 14.41
CA SER A 287 15.26 -14.77 14.32
C SER A 287 16.45 -14.43 13.42
N PHE A 288 17.54 -15.19 13.48
CA PHE A 288 18.70 -15.03 12.58
C PHE A 288 18.36 -15.38 11.13
N ASP A 289 17.65 -16.48 10.89
CA ASP A 289 17.23 -16.94 9.56
C ASP A 289 16.34 -15.90 8.87
N ARG A 290 15.49 -15.22 9.64
CA ARG A 290 14.62 -14.15 9.13
C ARG A 290 15.41 -12.94 8.67
N VAL A 291 16.40 -12.48 9.45
CA VAL A 291 17.30 -11.39 9.04
C VAL A 291 18.12 -11.81 7.82
N ASN A 292 18.65 -13.04 7.83
CA ASN A 292 19.44 -13.60 6.73
C ASN A 292 18.68 -13.61 5.40
N SER A 293 17.43 -14.09 5.43
CA SER A 293 16.66 -14.29 4.21
C SER A 293 16.38 -12.97 3.50
N VAL A 294 16.10 -11.91 4.27
CA VAL A 294 15.92 -10.56 3.72
C VAL A 294 17.23 -10.00 3.17
N TRP A 295 18.34 -10.13 3.91
CA TRP A 295 19.64 -9.64 3.44
C TRP A 295 20.17 -10.36 2.20
N ARG A 296 19.92 -11.66 2.08
CA ARG A 296 20.25 -12.40 0.85
C ARG A 296 19.41 -11.93 -0.33
N ARG A 297 18.10 -11.70 -0.15
CA ARG A 297 17.22 -11.16 -1.20
C ARG A 297 17.68 -9.78 -1.65
N TRP A 298 17.99 -8.89 -0.70
CA TRP A 298 18.48 -7.54 -1.00
C TRP A 298 19.87 -7.54 -1.67
N ALA A 299 20.79 -8.41 -1.23
CA ALA A 299 22.10 -8.50 -1.88
C ALA A 299 22.01 -9.08 -3.30
N ALA A 300 21.00 -9.91 -3.58
CA ALA A 300 20.78 -10.53 -4.88
C ALA A 300 20.08 -9.63 -5.90
N SER A 301 19.42 -8.54 -5.48
CA SER A 301 18.76 -7.60 -6.40
C SER A 301 19.73 -6.65 -7.12
N ASP A 302 21.05 -6.85 -6.94
CA ASP A 302 22.13 -6.06 -7.52
C ASP A 302 21.95 -4.54 -7.32
N PRO A 303 21.99 -4.06 -6.06
CA PRO A 303 21.84 -2.64 -5.75
C PRO A 303 23.07 -1.80 -6.17
N ALA A 304 23.88 -2.25 -7.14
CA ALA A 304 25.18 -1.71 -7.55
C ALA A 304 25.20 -0.22 -7.97
N SER A 305 24.06 0.47 -7.96
CA SER A 305 23.97 1.93 -8.09
C SER A 305 24.00 2.70 -6.76
N VAL A 306 23.93 2.02 -5.61
CA VAL A 306 23.84 2.67 -4.29
C VAL A 306 25.07 2.29 -3.45
N GLU A 307 26.13 3.11 -3.50
CA GLU A 307 27.25 3.03 -2.56
C GLU A 307 26.78 3.51 -1.16
N LEU A 308 26.04 2.64 -0.48
CA LEU A 308 25.63 2.85 0.91
C LEU A 308 26.71 2.31 1.86
N PRO A 309 27.18 3.10 2.85
CA PRO A 309 28.05 2.62 3.93
C PRO A 309 27.52 1.34 4.60
N GLU A 310 26.20 1.18 4.64
CA GLU A 310 25.48 0.04 5.18
C GLU A 310 25.76 -1.27 4.42
N TYR A 311 26.16 -1.21 3.14
CA TYR A 311 26.41 -2.39 2.31
C TYR A 311 27.56 -3.25 2.86
N ALA A 312 28.63 -2.62 3.38
CA ALA A 312 29.75 -3.32 4.01
C ALA A 312 29.31 -4.04 5.29
N ALA A 313 28.46 -3.40 6.11
CA ALA A 313 27.93 -3.98 7.33
C ALA A 313 27.01 -5.17 7.04
N ILE A 314 26.17 -5.08 6.00
CA ILE A 314 25.30 -6.19 5.57
C ILE A 314 26.13 -7.37 5.08
N ARG A 315 27.18 -7.15 4.27
CA ARG A 315 28.07 -8.25 3.86
C ARG A 315 28.82 -8.88 5.03
N ALA A 316 29.30 -8.08 5.98
CA ALA A 316 29.91 -8.59 7.21
C ALA A 316 28.92 -9.44 8.02
N TRP A 317 27.65 -9.02 8.11
CA TRP A 317 26.59 -9.80 8.72
C TRP A 317 26.40 -11.15 8.00
N LEU A 318 26.35 -11.17 6.67
CA LEU A 318 26.12 -12.39 5.87
C LEU A 318 27.25 -13.40 6.12
N SER A 319 28.50 -12.94 6.08
CA SER A 319 29.67 -13.76 6.41
C SER A 319 29.66 -14.27 7.86
N PHE A 320 29.27 -13.42 8.83
CA PHE A 320 29.12 -13.85 10.22
C PHE A 320 28.09 -14.98 10.35
N TYR A 321 26.92 -14.83 9.74
CA TYR A 321 25.87 -15.85 9.81
C TYR A 321 26.33 -17.19 9.21
N GLU A 322 26.98 -17.17 8.05
CA GLU A 322 27.52 -18.37 7.41
C GLU A 322 28.55 -19.06 8.28
N SER A 323 29.45 -18.31 8.93
CA SER A 323 30.44 -18.90 9.85
C SER A 323 29.81 -19.56 11.08
N ARG A 324 28.62 -19.13 11.50
CA ARG A 324 27.97 -19.57 12.73
C ARG A 324 26.96 -20.69 12.52
N PHE A 325 26.29 -20.72 11.37
CA PHE A 325 25.15 -21.60 11.10
C PHE A 325 25.21 -22.33 9.74
N GLY A 326 26.22 -22.04 8.91
CA GLY A 326 26.44 -22.66 7.60
C GLY A 326 27.16 -23.99 7.64
#